data_AF-A0AA95MQP3-F1
#
_entry.id   AF-A0AA95MQP3-F1
#
_cell.length_a   1.000
_cell.length_b   1.000
_cell.length_c   1.000
_cell.angle_alpha   90.00
_cell.angle_beta   90.00
_cell.angle_gamma   90.00
#
_symmetry.space_group_name_H-M   'P 1'
#
loop_
_entity.id
_entity.type
_entity.pdbx_description
1 polymer ?
#
loop_
_entity_poly.entity_id
_entity_poly.type
_entity_poly.pdbx_seq_one_letter_code
_entity_poly.pdbx_strand_id
1 'polypeptide(L)'
;MLKLYNKDINTIPLGGKMEIKHFDQQTLALLHKAFEIVLKQNNVTFNKIGIAEEGEQLLFLYEDRDEKVHVFKWSKASSVGVSFGVLAQSVLMPIIPHLRLLS
;
A
#
# COMPACT_ATOMS: atom_id res chain seq x y z
N MET A 1 38.47 5.48 -28.20
CA MET A 1 38.08 4.83 -26.95
C MET A 1 37.23 5.82 -26.16
N LEU A 2 35.93 5.53 -25.97
CA LEU A 2 35.06 6.11 -24.95
C LEU A 2 33.84 5.18 -24.86
N LYS A 3 33.81 4.38 -23.79
CA LYS A 3 32.64 3.59 -23.38
C LYS A 3 31.72 4.51 -22.60
N LEU A 4 30.45 4.59 -22.97
CA LEU A 4 29.39 4.97 -22.04
C LEU A 4 28.35 3.85 -22.05
N TYR A 5 28.11 3.34 -20.85
CA TYR A 5 27.41 2.10 -20.52
C TYR A 5 25.98 2.45 -20.09
N ASN A 6 25.00 1.78 -20.71
CA ASN A 6 23.68 1.33 -20.23
C ASN A 6 22.88 2.19 -19.23
N LYS A 7 21.57 2.38 -19.50
CA LYS A 7 20.51 1.58 -18.85
C LYS A 7 19.10 1.79 -19.46
N ASP A 8 18.57 0.70 -20.03
CA ASP A 8 17.16 0.28 -20.09
C ASP A 8 16.10 1.32 -20.50
N ILE A 9 15.98 1.52 -21.82
CA ILE A 9 14.72 1.95 -22.42
C ILE A 9 13.79 0.74 -22.40
N ASN A 10 12.86 0.68 -21.44
CA ASN A 10 11.88 -0.39 -21.36
C ASN A 10 11.10 -0.50 -22.69
N THR A 11 11.31 -1.63 -23.37
CA THR A 11 10.49 -2.11 -24.48
C THR A 11 9.05 -2.27 -24.01
N ILE A 12 8.09 -1.74 -24.76
CA ILE A 12 6.65 -2.01 -24.55
C ILE A 12 6.25 -3.16 -25.49
N PRO A 13 5.98 -4.38 -24.99
CA PRO A 13 5.27 -5.37 -25.78
C PRO A 13 3.77 -5.11 -25.65
N LEU A 14 3.12 -4.94 -26.81
CA LEU A 14 1.66 -4.90 -26.96
C LEU A 14 1.08 -6.21 -26.39
N GLY A 15 0.63 -6.17 -25.13
CA GLY A 15 0.10 -7.32 -24.38
C GLY A 15 0.57 -7.46 -22.92
N GLY A 16 1.50 -6.63 -22.44
CA GLY A 16 2.01 -6.71 -21.06
C GLY A 16 1.09 -6.04 -20.04
N LYS A 17 0.64 -6.79 -19.03
CA LYS A 17 0.15 -6.20 -17.78
C LYS A 17 1.22 -5.24 -17.26
N MET A 18 0.85 -4.00 -16.95
CA MET A 18 1.75 -3.06 -16.29
C MET A 18 2.00 -3.57 -14.87
N GLU A 19 3.09 -4.32 -14.69
CA GLU A 19 3.48 -4.85 -13.39
C GLU A 19 4.12 -3.73 -12.57
N ILE A 20 3.44 -3.28 -11.51
CA ILE A 20 4.05 -2.37 -10.54
C ILE A 20 5.06 -3.18 -9.73
N LYS A 21 6.34 -3.13 -10.13
CA LYS A 21 7.42 -3.80 -9.40
C LYS A 21 7.63 -3.20 -8.01
N HIS A 22 7.57 -1.87 -7.91
CA HIS A 22 7.80 -1.13 -6.67
C HIS A 22 7.04 0.19 -6.66
N PHE A 23 6.52 0.60 -5.50
CA PHE A 23 6.00 1.93 -5.24
C PHE A 23 7.13 2.80 -4.71
N ASP A 24 7.31 3.99 -5.30
CA ASP A 24 8.28 4.94 -4.75
C ASP A 24 7.85 5.42 -3.35
N GLN A 25 8.82 5.98 -2.61
CA GLN A 25 8.61 6.42 -1.24
C GLN A 25 7.54 7.52 -1.11
N GLN A 26 7.41 8.42 -2.09
CA GLN A 26 6.40 9.47 -2.06
C GLN A 26 5.00 8.86 -2.19
N THR A 27 4.84 7.90 -3.09
CA THR A 27 3.60 7.17 -3.28
C THR A 27 3.21 6.38 -2.03
N LEU A 28 4.16 5.69 -1.40
CA LEU A 28 3.93 5.00 -0.13
C LEU A 28 3.53 5.96 1.00
N ALA A 29 4.14 7.14 1.07
CA ALA A 29 3.79 8.16 2.06
C ALA A 29 2.37 8.73 1.86
N LEU A 30 1.96 8.95 0.61
CA LEU A 30 0.59 9.39 0.29
C LEU A 30 -0.44 8.32 0.66
N LEU A 31 -0.11 7.05 0.38
CA LEU A 31 -0.97 5.92 0.73
C LEU A 31 -1.09 5.75 2.25
N HIS A 32 0.02 5.86 2.97
CA HIS A 32 0.06 5.82 4.43
C HIS A 32 -0.84 6.90 5.04
N LYS A 33 -0.72 8.14 4.54
CA LYS A 33 -1.59 9.25 4.96
C LYS A 33 -3.07 8.99 4.65
N ALA A 34 -3.39 8.40 3.50
CA ALA A 34 -4.76 8.04 3.15
C ALA A 34 -5.33 7.00 4.12
N PHE A 35 -4.53 6.03 4.54
CA PHE A 35 -4.92 5.03 5.53
C PHE A 35 -5.19 5.67 6.89
N GLU A 36 -4.30 6.55 7.36
CA GLU A 36 -4.53 7.30 8.61
C GLU A 36 -5.85 8.07 8.60
N ILE A 37 -6.17 8.75 7.50
CA ILE A 37 -7.40 9.54 7.37
C ILE A 37 -8.62 8.63 7.50
N VAL A 38 -8.65 7.50 6.79
CA VAL A 38 -9.77 6.57 6.83
C VAL A 38 -9.94 5.97 8.23
N LEU A 39 -8.85 5.59 8.91
CA LEU A 39 -8.90 5.08 10.29
C LEU A 39 -9.46 6.13 11.26
N LYS A 40 -8.97 7.38 11.17
CA LYS A 40 -9.44 8.50 12.00
C LYS A 40 -10.92 8.79 11.76
N GLN A 41 -11.36 8.83 10.50
CA GLN A 41 -12.76 9.04 10.13
C GLN A 41 -13.71 7.95 10.67
N ASN A 42 -13.19 6.74 10.88
CA ASN A 42 -13.96 5.61 11.39
C ASN A 42 -13.75 5.36 12.89
N ASN A 43 -13.11 6.29 13.60
CA ASN A 43 -12.82 6.20 15.03
C ASN A 43 -12.05 4.93 15.43
N VAL A 44 -11.11 4.51 14.58
CA VAL A 44 -10.19 3.39 14.89
C VAL A 44 -8.93 3.97 15.52
N THR A 45 -8.67 3.64 16.78
CA THR A 45 -7.39 4.00 17.43
C THR A 45 -6.30 3.00 17.04
N PHE A 46 -5.05 3.44 17.00
CA PHE A 46 -3.89 2.59 16.73
C PHE A 46 -2.66 3.18 17.41
N ASN A 47 -1.70 2.33 17.76
CA ASN A 47 -0.40 2.78 18.24
C ASN A 47 0.49 3.17 17.06
N LYS A 48 0.54 2.30 16.05
CA LYS A 48 1.34 2.49 14.84
C LYS A 48 0.67 1.87 13.63
N ILE A 49 0.89 2.48 12.47
CA ILE A 49 0.58 1.85 11.18
C ILE A 49 1.77 1.94 10.23
N GLY A 50 1.87 0.97 9.32
CA GLY A 50 2.93 0.90 8.34
C GLY A 50 2.46 0.30 7.02
N ILE A 51 3.22 0.58 5.96
CA ILE A 51 3.05 -0.05 4.65
C ILE A 51 4.39 -0.64 4.25
N ALA A 52 4.37 -1.90 3.84
CA ALA A 52 5.54 -2.59 3.30
C ALA A 52 5.18 -3.30 2.00
N GLU A 53 6.19 -3.72 1.24
CA GLU A 53 6.01 -4.50 0.03
C GLU A 53 6.56 -5.91 0.21
N GLU A 54 5.83 -6.89 -0.34
CA GLU A 54 6.24 -8.29 -0.37
C GLU A 54 5.88 -8.89 -1.74
N GLY A 55 6.84 -8.93 -2.66
CA GLY A 55 6.62 -9.40 -4.03
C GLY A 55 5.52 -8.60 -4.73
N GLU A 56 4.47 -9.28 -5.19
CA GLU A 56 3.30 -8.68 -5.85
C GLU A 56 2.24 -8.12 -4.88
N GLN A 57 2.53 -8.14 -3.58
CA GLN A 57 1.64 -7.66 -2.53
C GLN A 57 2.17 -6.38 -1.88
N LEU A 58 1.24 -5.57 -1.41
CA LEU A 58 1.46 -4.56 -0.39
C LEU A 58 0.90 -5.09 0.94
N LEU A 59 1.62 -4.79 2.01
CA LEU A 59 1.31 -5.20 3.37
C LEU A 59 0.94 -3.97 4.18
N PHE A 60 -0.23 -4.01 4.82
CA PHE A 60 -0.68 -2.99 5.75
C PHE A 60 -0.46 -3.54 7.15
N LEU A 61 0.41 -2.87 7.89
CA LEU A 61 0.77 -3.20 9.25
C LEU A 61 -0.06 -2.29 10.16
N TYR A 62 -0.78 -2.90 11.10
CA TYR A 62 -1.59 -2.19 12.09
C TYR A 62 -1.21 -2.71 13.47
N GLU A 63 -0.74 -1.83 14.34
CA GLU A 63 -0.41 -2.12 15.73
C GLU A 63 -1.54 -1.62 16.64
N ASP A 64 -2.19 -2.55 17.34
CA ASP A 64 -3.27 -2.26 18.26
C ASP A 64 -2.74 -1.72 19.62
N ARG A 65 -3.65 -1.45 20.56
CA ARG A 65 -3.29 -0.89 21.88
C ARG A 65 -2.48 -1.86 22.73
N ASP A 66 -2.56 -3.16 22.46
CA ASP A 66 -1.81 -4.22 23.14
C ASP A 66 -0.45 -4.49 22.48
N GLU A 67 0.01 -3.59 21.61
CA GLU A 67 1.26 -3.68 20.83
C GLU A 67 1.29 -4.89 19.89
N LYS A 68 0.13 -5.49 19.59
CA LYS A 68 0.04 -6.61 18.66
C LYS A 68 -0.05 -6.10 17.23
N VAL A 69 0.83 -6.61 16.38
CA VAL A 69 0.89 -6.26 14.96
C VAL A 69 0.02 -7.20 14.14
N HIS A 70 -0.93 -6.62 13.41
CA HIS A 70 -1.80 -7.26 12.44
C HIS A 70 -1.35 -6.90 11.02
N VAL A 71 -1.39 -7.87 10.12
CA VAL A 71 -0.91 -7.70 8.74
C VAL A 71 -2.04 -8.01 7.76
N PHE A 72 -2.39 -7.03 6.92
CA PHE A 72 -3.38 -7.18 5.88
C PHE A 72 -2.69 -7.07 4.51
N LYS A 73 -2.89 -8.08 3.66
CA LYS A 73 -2.24 -8.13 2.34
C LYS A 73 -3.22 -7.66 1.26
N TRP A 74 -2.72 -6.90 0.29
CA TRP A 74 -3.46 -6.61 -0.93
C TRP A 74 -2.57 -6.62 -2.17
N SER A 75 -3.17 -6.92 -3.31
CA SER A 75 -2.47 -7.00 -4.59
C SER A 75 -2.07 -5.61 -5.11
N LYS A 76 -0.79 -5.46 -5.50
CA LYS A 76 -0.28 -4.25 -6.17
C LYS A 76 -1.03 -3.96 -7.47
N ALA A 77 -1.42 -5.00 -8.20
CA ALA A 77 -2.17 -4.87 -9.44
C ALA A 77 -3.55 -4.21 -9.23
N SER A 78 -4.16 -4.39 -8.06
CA SER A 78 -5.43 -3.76 -7.69
C SER A 78 -5.31 -2.26 -7.37
N SER A 79 -4.09 -1.72 -7.34
CA SER A 79 -3.80 -0.31 -7.07
C SER A 79 -3.58 0.51 -8.35
N VAL A 80 -3.47 -0.12 -9.52
CA VAL A 80 -3.22 0.57 -10.80
C VAL A 80 -4.44 1.42 -11.19
N GLY A 81 -4.22 2.71 -11.44
CA GLY A 81 -5.27 3.63 -11.93
C GLY A 81 -6.32 4.02 -10.88
N VAL A 82 -6.11 3.65 -9.60
CA VAL A 82 -7.02 3.96 -8.50
C VAL A 82 -6.42 5.08 -7.65
N SER A 83 -7.25 6.01 -7.17
CA SER A 83 -6.79 7.07 -6.26
C SER A 83 -6.47 6.51 -4.87
N PHE A 84 -5.52 7.12 -4.16
CA PHE A 84 -5.10 6.64 -2.82
C PHE A 84 -6.25 6.57 -1.82
N GLY A 85 -7.18 7.52 -1.86
CA GLY A 85 -8.36 7.52 -0.99
C GLY A 85 -9.29 6.34 -1.26
N VAL A 86 -9.56 6.03 -2.54
CA VAL A 86 -10.39 4.88 -2.93
C VAL A 86 -9.68 3.57 -2.58
N LEU A 87 -8.37 3.50 -2.79
CA LEU A 87 -7.57 2.33 -2.41
C LEU A 87 -7.61 2.10 -0.89
N ALA A 88 -7.40 3.15 -0.09
CA ALA A 88 -7.46 3.07 1.37
C ALA A 88 -8.84 2.60 1.85
N GLN A 89 -9.93 3.15 1.29
CA GLN A 89 -11.28 2.67 1.62
C GLN A 89 -11.49 1.21 1.21
N SER A 90 -11.04 0.80 0.03
CA SER A 90 -11.21 -0.57 -0.47
C SER A 90 -10.48 -1.59 0.40
N VAL A 91 -9.30 -1.25 0.90
CA VAL A 91 -8.51 -2.11 1.80
C VAL A 91 -9.07 -2.10 3.22
N LEU A 92 -9.41 -0.93 3.75
CA LEU A 92 -9.75 -0.78 5.17
C LEU A 92 -11.23 -1.04 5.48
N MET A 93 -12.17 -0.65 4.62
CA MET A 93 -13.61 -0.79 4.92
C MET A 93 -14.04 -2.21 5.27
N PRO A 94 -13.57 -3.27 4.57
CA PRO A 94 -13.90 -4.65 4.94
C PRO A 94 -13.38 -5.07 6.33
N ILE A 95 -12.30 -4.45 6.81
CA ILE A 95 -11.63 -4.83 8.06
C ILE A 95 -11.87 -3.86 9.21
N ILE A 96 -12.41 -2.66 8.97
CA ILE A 96 -12.71 -1.65 10.00
C ILE A 96 -13.54 -2.22 11.17
N PRO A 97 -14.59 -3.03 10.96
CA PRO A 97 -15.33 -3.62 12.07
C PRO A 97 -14.43 -4.44 13.00
N HIS A 98 -13.47 -5.18 12.44
CA HIS A 98 -12.51 -5.95 13.22
C HIS A 98 -11.51 -5.04 13.93
N LEU A 99 -10.96 -4.04 13.24
CA LEU A 99 -10.02 -3.10 13.85
C LEU A 99 -10.63 -2.33 15.02
N ARG A 100 -11.94 -2.00 14.97
CA ARG A 100 -12.64 -1.34 16.09
C ARG A 100 -12.80 -2.22 17.33
N LEU A 101 -12.76 -3.54 17.18
CA LEU A 101 -12.78 -4.47 18.31
C LEU A 101 -11.39 -4.60 18.95
N LEU A 102 -10.35 -4.38 18.17
CA LEU A 102 -8.95 -4.39 18.61
C LEU A 102 -8.52 -3.03 19.18
N SER A 103 -9.25 -1.97 18.82
CA SER A 103 -8.94 -0.59 19.18
C SER A 103 -9.34 -0.30 20.61
#